data_AF-A0A954PS50-F1
#
_entry.id   AF-A0A954PS50-F1
#
_cell.length_a   1.000
_cell.length_b   1.000
_cell.length_c   1.000
_cell.angle_alpha   90.00
_cell.angle_beta   90.00
_cell.angle_gamma   90.00
#
_symmetry.space_group_name_H-M   'P 1'
#
loop_
_entity.id
_entity.type
_entity.pdbx_description
1 polymer ?
#
loop_
_entity_poly.entity_id
_entity_poly.type
_entity_poly.pdbx_seq_one_letter_code
_entity_poly.pdbx_strand_id
1 'polypeptide(L)' 'MANQRKRKVRPICKEHWRAMRKEALSVMPFWSRPLAGFKIDRMLREKGFVKSDDECTYCKLSARAGDSPGAGE' A
#
# COMPACT_ATOMS: atom_id res chain seq x y z
N MET A 1 -21.01 -19.31 15.66
CA MET A 1 -19.68 -19.38 15.02
C MET A 1 -19.42 -18.08 14.26
N ALA A 2 -18.60 -17.19 14.80
CA ALA A 2 -18.26 -15.93 14.14
C ALA A 2 -17.28 -16.20 12.99
N ASN A 3 -17.74 -16.03 11.75
CA ASN A 3 -16.91 -16.07 10.55
C ASN A 3 -16.03 -14.81 10.54
N GLN A 4 -14.97 -14.81 11.35
CA GLN A 4 -13.92 -13.80 11.32
C GLN A 4 -13.28 -13.87 9.94
N ARG A 5 -13.82 -13.08 8.99
CA ARG A 5 -13.16 -12.76 7.73
C ARG A 5 -11.81 -12.18 8.14
N LYS A 6 -10.77 -13.02 8.15
CA LYS A 6 -9.38 -12.62 8.38
C LYS A 6 -9.14 -11.44 7.44
N ARG A 7 -9.19 -10.22 7.97
CA ARG A 7 -8.84 -9.02 7.19
C ARG A 7 -7.42 -9.33 6.73
N LYS A 8 -7.24 -9.54 5.42
CA LYS A 8 -5.94 -9.89 4.85
C LYS A 8 -5.03 -8.71 5.11
N VAL A 9 -4.24 -8.81 6.17
CA VAL A 9 -3.23 -7.81 6.51
C VAL A 9 -2.26 -7.80 5.34
N ARG A 10 -2.12 -6.63 4.69
CA ARG A 10 -1.20 -6.43 3.58
C ARG A 10 0.02 -5.71 4.12
N PRO A 11 1.11 -6.42 4.45
CA PRO A 11 2.32 -5.78 4.93
C PRO A 11 2.99 -4.98 3.80
N ILE A 12 3.52 -3.81 4.11
CA ILE A 12 4.08 -2.84 3.16
C ILE A 12 5.39 -2.26 3.72
N CYS A 13 6.47 -2.30 2.93
CA CYS A 13 7.75 -1.70 3.31
C CYS A 13 7.71 -0.17 3.36
N LYS A 14 8.69 0.42 4.06
CA LYS A 14 8.81 1.89 4.19
C LYS A 14 8.79 2.61 2.85
N GLU A 15 9.42 2.06 1.82
CA GLU A 15 9.48 2.66 0.48
C GLU A 15 8.11 2.70 -0.19
N HIS A 16 7.42 1.56 -0.30
CA HIS A 16 6.09 1.49 -0.88
C HIS A 16 5.07 2.32 -0.07
N TRP A 17 5.22 2.39 1.25
CA TRP A 17 4.37 3.25 2.09
C TRP A 17 4.57 4.73 1.76
N ARG A 18 5.82 5.17 1.57
CA ARG A 18 6.14 6.55 1.16
C ARG A 18 5.63 6.83 -0.24
N ALA A 19 5.80 5.90 -1.18
CA ALA A 19 5.31 6.03 -2.55
C ALA A 19 3.77 6.20 -2.59
N MET A 20 3.02 5.32 -1.91
CA MET A 20 1.56 5.44 -1.81
C MET A 20 1.11 6.75 -1.16
N ARG A 21 1.81 7.21 -0.11
CA ARG A 21 1.54 8.52 0.49
C ARG A 21 1.81 9.66 -0.48
N LYS A 22 2.91 9.62 -1.23
CA LYS A 22 3.28 10.67 -2.19
C LYS A 22 2.26 10.75 -3.32
N GLU A 23 1.87 9.62 -3.90
CA GLU A 23 0.80 9.51 -4.90
C GLU A 23 -0.53 10.10 -4.37
N ALA A 24 -0.95 9.65 -3.18
CA ALA A 24 -2.19 10.12 -2.56
C ALA A 24 -2.15 11.61 -2.19
N LEU A 25 -0.97 12.15 -1.85
CA LEU A 25 -0.77 13.58 -1.61
C LEU A 25 -0.68 14.40 -2.90
N SER A 26 -0.28 13.77 -4.02
CA SER A 26 -0.19 14.43 -5.32
C SER A 26 -1.56 14.75 -5.90
N VAL A 27 -2.54 13.86 -5.65
CA VAL A 27 -3.94 14.09 -6.06
C VAL A 27 -4.71 15.01 -5.10
N MET A 28 -4.15 15.33 -3.94
CA MET A 28 -4.79 16.23 -2.97
C MET A 28 -4.45 17.70 -3.26
N PRO A 29 -5.42 18.62 -3.08
CA PRO A 29 -5.16 20.05 -3.17
C PRO A 29 -4.15 20.51 -2.12
N PHE A 30 -3.30 21.48 -2.48
CA PHE A 30 -2.16 21.88 -1.66
C PHE A 30 -2.53 22.37 -0.25
N TRP A 31 -3.71 22.99 -0.10
CA TRP A 31 -4.27 23.44 1.18
C TRP A 31 -4.57 22.30 2.16
N SER A 32 -4.84 21.09 1.66
CA SER A 32 -5.16 19.94 2.50
C SER A 32 -3.94 19.08 2.83
N ARG A 33 -2.78 19.32 2.21
CA ARG A 33 -1.54 18.56 2.42
C ARG A 33 -1.11 18.35 3.88
N PRO A 34 -1.15 19.36 4.78
CA PRO A 34 -0.70 19.15 6.17
C PRO A 34 -1.59 18.18 6.96
N LEU A 35 -2.89 18.15 6.69
CA LEU A 35 -3.86 17.26 7.35
C LEU A 35 -4.04 15.93 6.60
N ALA A 36 -3.74 15.91 5.30
CA ALA A 36 -3.89 14.75 4.44
C ALA A 36 -2.93 13.61 4.83
N GLY A 37 -1.72 13.91 5.29
CA GLY A 37 -0.75 12.88 5.68
C GLY A 37 -1.28 11.91 6.74
N PHE A 38 -1.96 12.43 7.76
CA PHE A 38 -2.57 11.60 8.82
C PHE A 38 -3.82 10.85 8.32
N LYS A 39 -4.65 11.53 7.52
CA LYS A 39 -5.87 10.93 6.96
C LYS A 39 -5.56 9.77 6.00
N ILE A 40 -4.52 9.90 5.18
CA ILE A 40 -4.05 8.84 4.28
C ILE A 40 -3.54 7.65 5.10
N ASP A 41 -2.76 7.88 6.15
CA ASP A 41 -2.26 6.79 7.01
C ASP A 41 -3.39 5.99 7.64
N ARG A 42 -4.39 6.70 8.17
CA ARG A 42 -5.59 6.10 8.75
C ARG A 42 -6.37 5.30 7.71
N MET A 43 -6.58 5.87 6.52
CA MET A 43 -7.30 5.21 5.43
C MET A 43 -6.57 3.93 4.96
N LEU A 44 -5.25 3.96 4.85
CA LEU A 44 -4.44 2.80 4.49
C LEU A 44 -4.58 1.68 5.54
N ARG A 45 -4.52 2.02 6.83
CA ARG A 45 -4.74 1.05 7.92
C ARG A 45 -6.17 0.49 7.92
N GLU A 46 -7.17 1.31 7.67
CA GLU A 46 -8.57 0.86 7.56
C GLU A 46 -8.77 -0.12 6.40
N LYS A 47 -8.05 0.07 5.29
CA LYS A 47 -8.01 -0.88 4.16
C LYS A 47 -7.22 -2.16 4.46
N GLY A 48 -6.57 -2.26 5.62
CA GLY A 48 -5.80 -3.42 6.05
C GLY A 48 -4.33 -3.39 5.63
N PHE A 49 -3.82 -2.26 5.16
CA PHE A 49 -2.38 -2.09 4.93
C PHE A 49 -1.66 -1.81 6.24
N VAL A 50 -0.60 -2.55 6.50
CA VAL A 50 0.23 -2.39 7.68
C VAL A 50 1.67 -2.14 7.25
N LYS A 51 2.33 -1.20 7.91
CA LYS A 51 3.72 -0.89 7.65
C LYS A 51 4.59 -1.98 8.29
N SER A 52 5.32 -2.74 7.48
CA SER A 52 6.21 -3.82 7.91
C SER A 52 7.55 -3.66 7.19
N ASP A 53 8.65 -3.73 7.92
CA ASP A 53 10.01 -3.61 7.33
C ASP A 53 10.49 -4.92 6.70
N ASP A 54 10.02 -6.04 7.24
CA ASP A 54 10.45 -7.40 6.90
C ASP A 54 9.73 -7.95 5.66
N GLU A 55 8.45 -7.62 5.49
CA GLU A 55 7.62 -8.16 4.42
C GLU A 55 6.87 -7.04 3.68
N CYS A 56 6.87 -7.11 2.35
CA CYS A 56 6.05 -6.22 1.53
C CYS A 56 5.30 -6.99 0.46
N THR A 57 3.97 -6.83 0.46
CA THR A 57 3.06 -7.40 -0.56
C THR A 57 3.45 -6.95 -1.96
N TYR A 58 3.80 -5.68 -2.15
CA TYR A 58 4.19 -5.15 -3.47
C TYR A 58 5.60 -5.62 -3.90
N CYS A 59 6.56 -5.71 -2.98
CA CYS A 59 7.86 -6.30 -3.29
C CYS A 59 7.71 -7.78 -3.66
N LYS A 60 6.88 -8.54 -2.93
CA LYS A 60 6.57 -9.94 -3.26
C LYS A 60 5.86 -10.07 -4.61
N LEU A 61 4.91 -9.19 -4.93
CA LEU A 61 4.21 -9.18 -6.22
C LEU A 61 5.16 -8.83 -7.37
N SER A 62 6.05 -7.84 -7.21
CA SER A 62 7.05 -7.47 -8.23
C SER A 62 8.08 -8.57 -8.44
N ALA A 63 8.55 -9.22 -7.37
CA ALA A 63 9.43 -10.38 -7.47
C ALA A 63 8.75 -11.55 -8.21
N ARG A 64 7.43 -11.70 -8.07
CA ARG A 64 6.64 -12.73 -8.77
C ARG A 64 6.28 -12.34 -10.21
N ALA A 65 6.20 -11.04 -10.51
CA ALA A 65 6.05 -10.51 -11.86
C ALA A 65 7.37 -10.48 -12.65
N GLY A 66 8.50 -10.72 -11.97
CA GLY A 66 9.81 -10.93 -12.61
C GLY A 66 9.98 -12.28 -13.31
N ASP A 67 8.98 -13.17 -13.24
CA ASP A 67 8.91 -14.44 -13.98
C ASP A 67 7.73 -14.39 -14.96
N SER A 68 7.88 -13.62 -16.02
CA SER A 68 7.13 -13.74 -17.28
C SER A 68 7.85 -12.96 -18.39
N PRO A 69 8.84 -13.56 -19.07
CA PRO A 69 9.21 -13.10 -20.40
C PRO A 69 8.12 -13.56 -21.39
N GLY A 70 7.36 -12.62 -21.97
CA GLY A 70 6.64 -12.86 -23.23
C GLY A 70 5.13 -12.63 -23.23
N ALA A 71 4.73 -11.57 -23.95
CA ALA A 71 3.55 -11.43 -24.83
C ALA A 71 3.49 -9.92 -25.14
N GLY A 72 4.01 -9.38 -26.26
CA GLY A 72 3.92 -9.93 -27.60
C GLY A 72 2.52 -9.64 -28.13
N GLU A 73 2.35 -8.47 -28.77
CA GLU A 73 1.39 -8.16 -29.83
C GLU A 73 1.79 -6.82 -30.47
#